data_AF-A0A969KBR1-F1
#
_entry.id   AF-A0A969KBR1-F1
#
_cell.length_a   1.000
_cell.length_b   1.000
_cell.length_c   1.000
_cell.angle_alpha   90.00
_cell.angle_beta   90.00
_cell.angle_gamma   90.00
#
_symmetry.space_group_name_H-M   'P 1'
#
loop_
_entity.id
_entity.type
_entity.pdbx_description
1 polymer ?
#
loop_
_entity_poly.entity_id
_entity_poly.type
_entity_poly.pdbx_seq_one_letter_code
_entity_poly.pdbx_strand_id
1 'polypeptide(L)'
;MVHLLPILSLPFKDYHNLDSRSRGWILQLAARASHYWGNTEDALRLQQEAFVHNDNLLKPQIQPPYVAITAPGSQALGIVAQMQDFQMRRGYLSEFEKIVSHLVPDVSSGQFEEALARLGGVLGFNVDRPDKKCGQGPDVLWLLTDRLGLIIEVKSKKQAGNALTKEEHGQLLNAGEWFKEKYPAHSGILVCVHPNTRATRNTPASDSKALTFDKLNELVSDTRHLLQELCSHALPHAQLEIRCEQSLQSSHLQPQKFIQHYLVPFQKIE
;
A
#
# COMPACT_ATOMS: atom_id res chain seq x y z
N MET A 1 30.94 -29.58 17.78
CA MET A 1 29.90 -29.88 16.77
C MET A 1 28.69 -30.48 17.48
N VAL A 2 27.76 -29.63 17.91
CA VAL A 2 26.40 -30.09 18.27
C VAL A 2 25.54 -29.77 17.05
N HIS A 3 25.15 -30.80 16.31
CA HIS A 3 24.26 -30.68 15.15
C HIS A 3 22.89 -30.16 15.63
N LEU A 4 22.61 -28.88 15.43
CA LEU A 4 21.29 -28.27 15.67
C LEU A 4 20.37 -28.45 14.46
N LEU A 5 20.16 -29.71 14.09
CA LEU A 5 19.04 -30.09 13.22
C LEU A 5 17.70 -30.36 13.93
N PRO A 6 17.51 -30.43 15.28
CA PRO A 6 16.19 -30.82 15.83
C PRO A 6 15.31 -29.77 16.49
N ILE A 7 15.63 -28.46 16.47
CA ILE A 7 14.61 -27.45 16.79
C ILE A 7 13.76 -27.12 15.56
N LEU A 8 14.30 -27.35 14.36
CA LEU A 8 13.58 -27.26 13.08
C LEU A 8 13.16 -28.63 12.50
N SER A 9 13.61 -29.77 13.05
CA SER A 9 13.16 -31.12 12.62
C SER A 9 12.17 -31.81 13.57
N LEU A 10 11.61 -31.10 14.54
CA LEU A 10 10.26 -31.44 14.98
C LEU A 10 9.30 -30.96 13.89
N PRO A 11 8.54 -31.87 13.28
CA PRO A 11 7.74 -31.54 12.12
C PRO A 11 6.56 -30.71 12.61
N PHE A 12 6.61 -29.39 12.41
CA PHE A 12 5.37 -28.69 12.12
C PHE A 12 4.92 -29.22 10.76
N LYS A 13 4.31 -30.41 10.76
CA LYS A 13 3.71 -31.07 9.58
C LYS A 13 2.74 -30.14 8.85
N ASP A 14 2.32 -29.07 9.53
CA ASP A 14 1.42 -28.03 9.06
C ASP A 14 2.07 -26.65 8.88
N TYR A 15 3.40 -26.48 8.97
CA TYR A 15 4.04 -25.17 8.78
C TYR A 15 3.71 -24.56 7.41
N HIS A 16 3.73 -25.36 6.36
CA HIS A 16 3.32 -24.93 5.02
C HIS A 16 1.80 -24.68 4.91
N ASN A 17 1.00 -25.28 5.79
CA ASN A 17 -0.46 -25.13 5.84
C ASN A 17 -0.90 -23.86 6.59
N LEU A 18 0.01 -23.20 7.31
CA LEU A 18 -0.27 -21.92 7.96
C LEU A 18 -0.34 -20.78 6.94
N ASP A 19 -1.19 -19.80 7.24
CA ASP A 19 -1.21 -18.55 6.49
C ASP A 19 0.14 -17.80 6.62
N SER A 20 0.44 -16.93 5.65
CA SER A 20 1.74 -16.25 5.60
C SER A 20 2.05 -15.47 6.87
N ARG A 21 1.07 -14.80 7.50
CA ARG A 21 1.32 -13.99 8.69
C ARG A 21 1.68 -14.86 9.90
N SER A 22 0.98 -15.99 10.05
CA SER A 22 1.30 -16.97 11.10
C SER A 22 2.70 -17.57 10.92
N ARG A 23 3.11 -17.89 9.69
CA ARG A 23 4.47 -18.33 9.39
C ARG A 23 5.51 -17.29 9.81
N GLY A 24 5.28 -16.02 9.50
CA GLY A 24 6.17 -14.93 9.92
C GLY A 24 6.39 -14.89 11.43
N TRP A 25 5.32 -15.02 12.24
CA TRP A 25 5.43 -15.03 13.69
C TRP A 25 6.27 -16.19 14.23
N ILE A 26 6.07 -17.39 13.68
CA ILE A 26 6.84 -18.58 14.08
C ILE A 26 8.31 -18.40 13.74
N LEU A 27 8.62 -17.87 12.55
CA LEU A 27 9.99 -17.61 12.13
C LEU A 27 10.66 -16.56 13.01
N GLN A 28 9.96 -15.50 13.43
CA GLN A 28 10.52 -14.52 14.36
C GLN A 28 10.79 -15.13 15.75
N LEU A 29 9.92 -16.03 16.22
CA LEU A 29 10.17 -16.77 17.46
C LEU A 29 11.41 -17.66 17.32
N ALA A 30 11.56 -18.36 16.20
CA ALA A 30 12.75 -19.16 15.90
C ALA A 30 14.02 -18.29 15.81
N ALA A 31 13.94 -17.13 15.16
CA ALA A 31 15.02 -16.17 15.06
C ALA A 31 15.52 -15.71 16.44
N ARG A 32 14.58 -15.34 17.32
CA ARG A 32 14.87 -14.96 18.70
C ARG A 32 15.54 -16.11 19.47
N ALA A 33 15.05 -17.33 19.29
CA ALA A 33 15.62 -18.51 19.95
C ALA A 33 17.06 -18.77 19.48
N SER A 34 17.31 -18.77 18.16
CA SER A 34 18.65 -18.89 17.57
C SER A 34 19.62 -17.82 18.09
N HIS A 35 19.14 -16.59 18.29
CA HIS A 35 19.95 -15.52 18.85
C HIS A 35 20.38 -15.82 20.29
N TYR A 36 19.46 -16.26 21.16
CA TYR A 36 19.77 -16.63 22.55
C TYR A 36 20.72 -17.84 22.65
N TRP A 37 20.71 -18.73 21.65
CA TRP A 37 21.66 -19.84 21.56
C TRP A 37 23.02 -19.48 20.96
N GLY A 38 23.25 -18.21 20.61
CA GLY A 38 24.51 -17.73 20.04
C GLY A 38 24.67 -17.98 18.54
N ASN A 39 23.64 -18.47 17.85
CA ASN A 39 23.63 -18.68 16.40
C ASN A 39 23.14 -17.41 15.69
N THR A 40 23.97 -16.37 15.69
CA THR A 40 23.60 -15.05 15.16
C THR A 40 23.26 -15.06 13.67
N GLU A 41 23.96 -15.86 12.86
CA GLU A 41 23.70 -15.96 11.42
C GLU A 41 22.31 -16.53 11.13
N ASP A 42 21.95 -17.65 11.78
CA ASP A 42 20.61 -18.23 11.67
C ASP A 42 19.53 -17.30 12.19
N ALA A 43 19.79 -16.59 13.30
CA ALA A 43 18.85 -15.60 13.82
C ALA A 43 18.56 -14.50 12.80
N LEU A 44 19.59 -13.95 12.14
CA LEU A 44 19.43 -12.94 11.11
C LEU A 44 18.65 -13.47 9.90
N ARG A 45 19.02 -14.65 9.40
CA ARG A 45 18.35 -15.30 8.27
C ARG A 45 16.87 -15.57 8.56
N LEU A 46 16.56 -16.15 9.72
CA LEU A 46 15.18 -16.44 10.14
C LEU A 46 14.37 -15.15 10.33
N GLN A 47 14.98 -14.08 10.84
CA GLN A 47 14.30 -12.80 10.98
C GLN A 47 13.99 -12.15 9.63
N GLN A 48 14.89 -12.27 8.65
CA GLN A 48 14.63 -11.81 7.28
C GLN A 48 13.44 -12.56 6.68
N GLU A 49 13.43 -13.89 6.80
CA GLU A 49 12.35 -14.74 6.31
C GLU A 49 11.02 -14.43 7.03
N ALA A 50 11.07 -14.22 8.35
CA ALA A 50 9.92 -13.81 9.14
C ALA A 50 9.30 -12.52 8.61
N PHE A 51 10.16 -11.53 8.33
CA PHE A 51 9.74 -10.21 7.85
C PHE A 51 9.18 -10.25 6.42
N VAL A 52 9.74 -11.10 5.53
CA VAL A 52 9.17 -11.33 4.18
C VAL A 52 7.74 -11.88 4.27
N HIS A 53 7.48 -12.75 5.25
CA HIS A 53 6.16 -13.33 5.46
C HIS A 53 5.17 -12.40 6.18
N ASN A 54 5.67 -11.48 7.00
CA ASN A 54 4.90 -10.49 7.74
C ASN A 54 5.75 -9.24 8.02
N ASP A 55 5.59 -8.20 7.21
CA ASP A 55 6.34 -6.94 7.29
C ASP A 55 5.92 -6.05 8.49
N ASN A 56 4.93 -6.45 9.27
CA ASN A 56 4.60 -5.83 10.56
C ASN A 56 5.50 -6.31 11.71
N LEU A 57 6.36 -7.30 11.46
CA LEU A 57 7.30 -7.83 12.42
C LEU A 57 8.55 -6.96 12.58
N LEU A 58 9.49 -7.40 13.42
CA LEU A 58 10.73 -6.68 13.66
C LEU A 58 11.50 -6.54 12.34
N LYS A 59 11.82 -5.30 11.99
CA LYS A 59 12.56 -5.01 10.76
C LYS A 59 13.96 -5.61 10.88
N PRO A 60 14.41 -6.46 9.94
CA PRO A 60 15.72 -7.08 10.00
C PRO A 60 16.82 -6.03 9.82
N GLN A 61 18.03 -6.30 10.32
CA GLN A 61 19.17 -5.39 10.13
C GLN A 61 19.54 -5.24 8.65
N ILE A 62 19.54 -6.36 7.92
CA ILE A 62 19.75 -6.40 6.48
C ILE A 62 18.38 -6.56 5.83
N GLN A 63 17.93 -5.55 5.09
CA GLN A 63 16.64 -5.57 4.41
C GLN A 63 16.63 -6.61 3.27
N PRO A 64 15.50 -7.29 3.04
CA PRO A 64 15.36 -8.14 1.87
C PRO A 64 15.38 -7.29 0.58
N PRO A 65 15.81 -7.85 -0.55
CA PRO A 65 15.73 -7.17 -1.84
C PRO A 65 14.26 -6.93 -2.22
N TYR A 66 14.01 -5.82 -2.94
CA TYR A 66 12.70 -5.53 -3.46
C TYR A 66 12.28 -6.53 -4.54
N VAL A 67 11.02 -6.99 -4.48
CA VAL A 67 10.40 -7.82 -5.52
C VAL A 67 9.23 -7.02 -6.10
N ALA A 68 9.29 -6.74 -7.41
CA ALA A 68 8.26 -5.99 -8.09
C ALA A 68 6.92 -6.72 -8.06
N ILE A 69 5.87 -6.03 -7.62
CA ILE A 69 4.49 -6.51 -7.77
C ILE A 69 4.07 -6.50 -9.24
N THR A 70 3.17 -7.40 -9.61
CA THR A 70 2.63 -7.50 -10.97
C THR A 70 1.65 -6.36 -11.25
N ALA A 71 1.44 -6.07 -12.54
CA ALA A 71 0.36 -5.19 -12.96
C ALA A 71 -1.03 -5.71 -12.52
N PRO A 72 -1.99 -4.81 -12.25
CA PRO A 72 -3.37 -5.21 -11.98
C PRO A 72 -4.04 -5.77 -13.24
N GLY A 73 -5.07 -6.59 -13.05
CA GLY A 73 -6.02 -6.97 -14.09
C GLY A 73 -7.07 -5.88 -14.32
N SER A 74 -8.30 -6.27 -14.68
CA SER A 74 -9.44 -5.35 -14.68
C SER A 74 -9.65 -4.76 -13.28
N GLN A 75 -9.90 -3.44 -13.22
CA GLN A 75 -10.21 -2.74 -11.97
C GLN A 75 -11.45 -3.36 -11.29
N ALA A 76 -12.52 -3.62 -12.05
CA ALA A 76 -13.74 -4.23 -11.53
C ALA A 76 -13.46 -5.62 -10.93
N LEU A 77 -12.63 -6.42 -11.59
CA LEU A 77 -12.21 -7.73 -11.09
C LEU A 77 -11.44 -7.59 -9.77
N GLY A 78 -10.52 -6.62 -9.68
CA GLY A 78 -9.77 -6.32 -8.45
C GLY A 78 -10.69 -5.93 -7.29
N ILE A 79 -11.65 -5.05 -7.53
CA ILE A 79 -12.63 -4.61 -6.53
C ILE A 79 -13.48 -5.79 -6.05
N VAL A 80 -14.05 -6.56 -6.98
CA VAL A 80 -14.94 -7.69 -6.64
C VAL A 80 -14.18 -8.81 -5.94
N ALA A 81 -12.91 -9.05 -6.30
CA ALA A 81 -12.06 -10.03 -5.62
C ALA A 81 -11.92 -9.72 -4.12
N GLN A 82 -11.78 -8.44 -3.74
CA GLN A 82 -11.72 -8.04 -2.31
C GLN A 82 -13.00 -8.38 -1.54
N MET A 83 -14.14 -8.50 -2.23
CA MET A 83 -15.43 -8.80 -1.62
C MET A 83 -15.64 -10.30 -1.39
N GLN A 84 -14.90 -11.18 -2.07
CA GLN A 84 -15.11 -12.62 -2.04
C GLN A 84 -14.81 -13.26 -0.67
N ASP A 85 -13.85 -12.71 0.06
CA ASP A 85 -13.42 -13.24 1.36
C ASP A 85 -14.48 -13.06 2.46
N PHE A 86 -15.54 -12.29 2.19
CA PHE A 86 -16.59 -11.98 3.15
C PHE A 86 -17.86 -12.79 2.87
N GLN A 87 -18.18 -13.73 3.76
CA GLN A 87 -19.45 -14.48 3.72
C GLN A 87 -20.67 -13.55 3.69
N MET A 88 -20.60 -12.39 4.35
CA MET A 88 -21.60 -11.34 4.30
C MET A 88 -20.99 -10.03 3.82
N ARG A 89 -21.60 -9.42 2.80
CA ARG A 89 -21.09 -8.16 2.20
C ARG A 89 -21.03 -6.98 3.17
N ARG A 90 -21.89 -6.98 4.20
CA ARG A 90 -21.80 -5.99 5.30
C ARG A 90 -20.46 -6.05 6.03
N GLY A 91 -19.84 -7.24 6.09
CA GLY A 91 -18.49 -7.41 6.64
C GLY A 91 -17.44 -6.63 5.85
N TYR A 92 -17.56 -6.61 4.51
CA TYR A 92 -16.64 -5.85 3.67
C TYR A 92 -16.77 -4.34 3.86
N LEU A 93 -18.01 -3.82 3.92
CA LEU A 93 -18.24 -2.40 4.24
C LEU A 93 -17.67 -2.03 5.62
N SER A 94 -17.85 -2.90 6.63
CA SER A 94 -17.26 -2.69 7.95
C SER A 94 -15.73 -2.65 7.90
N GLU A 95 -15.11 -3.52 7.09
CA GLU A 95 -13.66 -3.50 6.90
C GLU A 95 -13.17 -2.25 6.19
N PHE A 96 -13.91 -1.77 5.19
CA PHE A 96 -13.66 -0.49 4.55
C PHE A 96 -13.70 0.67 5.54
N GLU A 97 -14.70 0.75 6.43
CA GLU A 97 -14.75 1.81 7.44
C GLU A 97 -13.58 1.75 8.43
N LYS A 98 -13.05 0.55 8.73
CA LYS A 98 -11.81 0.43 9.54
C LYS A 98 -10.59 1.00 8.80
N ILE A 99 -10.50 0.79 7.49
CA ILE A 99 -9.46 1.41 6.66
C ILE A 99 -9.59 2.94 6.75
N VAL A 100 -10.80 3.46 6.51
CA VAL A 100 -11.08 4.90 6.56
C VAL A 100 -10.75 5.53 7.91
N SER A 101 -11.01 4.83 9.02
CA SER A 101 -10.69 5.34 10.37
C SER A 101 -9.20 5.63 10.61
N HIS A 102 -8.32 5.07 9.77
CA HIS A 102 -6.87 5.31 9.80
C HIS A 102 -6.39 6.31 8.74
N LEU A 103 -7.27 6.84 7.90
CA LEU A 103 -6.96 7.89 6.91
C LEU A 103 -7.15 9.29 7.51
N VAL A 104 -6.68 9.49 8.75
CA VAL A 104 -6.77 10.76 9.48
C VAL A 104 -5.40 11.19 10.01
N PRO A 105 -5.10 12.49 10.13
CA PRO A 105 -3.79 12.97 10.57
C PRO A 105 -3.35 12.51 11.97
N ASP A 106 -4.28 12.11 12.83
CA ASP A 106 -3.99 11.77 14.23
C ASP A 106 -3.33 10.39 14.41
N VAL A 107 -3.52 9.45 13.48
CA VAL A 107 -2.90 8.12 13.56
C VAL A 107 -1.41 8.16 13.21
N SER A 108 -0.62 7.14 13.55
CA SER A 108 0.79 7.11 13.16
C SER A 108 0.98 7.10 11.63
N SER A 109 2.10 7.62 11.13
CA SER A 109 2.38 7.64 9.67
C SER A 109 2.28 6.24 9.07
N GLY A 110 2.87 5.23 9.74
CA GLY A 110 2.81 3.85 9.27
C GLY A 110 1.40 3.26 9.22
N GLN A 111 0.48 3.67 10.11
CA GLN A 111 -0.94 3.28 10.04
C GLN A 111 -1.66 3.99 8.89
N PHE A 112 -1.38 5.27 8.68
CA PHE A 112 -1.95 6.03 7.57
C PHE A 112 -1.51 5.45 6.22
N GLU A 113 -0.22 5.19 6.05
CA GLU A 113 0.36 4.57 4.85
C GLU A 113 -0.24 3.19 4.59
N GLU A 114 -0.42 2.37 5.63
CA GLU A 114 -1.10 1.08 5.51
C GLU A 114 -2.54 1.24 5.04
N ALA A 115 -3.29 2.14 5.68
CA ALA A 115 -4.67 2.41 5.30
C ALA A 115 -4.78 2.94 3.86
N LEU A 116 -3.82 3.76 3.44
CA LEU A 116 -3.75 4.27 2.08
C LEU A 116 -3.44 3.15 1.08
N ALA A 117 -2.47 2.28 1.36
CA ALA A 117 -2.21 1.10 0.54
C ALA A 117 -3.48 0.23 0.42
N ARG A 118 -4.14 -0.06 1.55
CA ARG A 118 -5.39 -0.85 1.56
C ARG A 118 -6.53 -0.18 0.79
N LEU A 119 -6.66 1.15 0.84
CA LEU A 119 -7.61 1.89 0.02
C LEU A 119 -7.37 1.68 -1.48
N GLY A 120 -6.11 1.69 -1.93
CA GLY A 120 -5.77 1.37 -3.32
C GLY A 120 -6.19 -0.04 -3.72
N GLY A 121 -6.04 -1.02 -2.83
CA GLY A 121 -6.55 -2.39 -3.03
C GLY A 121 -8.07 -2.45 -3.12
N VAL A 122 -8.79 -1.70 -2.27
CA VAL A 122 -10.26 -1.56 -2.33
C VAL A 122 -10.72 -0.95 -3.66
N LEU A 123 -9.91 -0.07 -4.25
CA LEU A 123 -10.14 0.53 -5.58
C LEU A 123 -9.78 -0.41 -6.75
N GLY A 124 -9.33 -1.63 -6.47
CA GLY A 124 -8.98 -2.64 -7.48
C GLY A 124 -7.58 -2.47 -8.08
N PHE A 125 -6.72 -1.67 -7.46
CA PHE A 125 -5.32 -1.52 -7.88
C PHE A 125 -4.42 -2.55 -7.22
N ASN A 126 -3.29 -2.85 -7.84
CA ASN A 126 -2.22 -3.59 -7.17
C ASN A 126 -1.39 -2.59 -6.36
N VAL A 127 -1.17 -2.91 -5.09
CA VAL A 127 -0.57 -1.97 -4.13
C VAL A 127 0.63 -2.57 -3.42
N ASP A 128 1.56 -1.71 -3.03
CA ASP A 128 2.75 -2.09 -2.29
C ASP A 128 3.22 -0.98 -1.34
N ARG A 129 4.11 -1.32 -0.40
CA ARG A 129 4.80 -0.37 0.49
C ARG A 129 6.32 -0.63 0.48
N PRO A 130 7.02 -0.22 -0.58
CA PRO A 130 8.45 -0.52 -0.75
C PRO A 130 9.35 -0.06 0.42
N ASP A 131 9.19 1.17 0.93
CA ASP A 131 10.01 1.65 2.05
C ASP A 131 9.84 0.77 3.30
N LYS A 132 8.59 0.38 3.58
CA LYS A 132 8.27 -0.51 4.69
C LYS A 132 8.96 -1.87 4.52
N LYS A 133 8.92 -2.46 3.33
CA LYS A 133 9.42 -3.81 3.03
C LYS A 133 10.93 -3.92 2.83
N CYS A 134 11.56 -2.94 2.19
CA CYS A 134 12.99 -2.98 1.87
C CYS A 134 13.78 -1.72 2.23
N GLY A 135 13.14 -0.71 2.84
CA GLY A 135 13.79 0.56 3.24
C GLY A 135 14.19 1.45 2.06
N GLN A 136 13.57 1.24 0.89
CA GLN A 136 13.83 1.98 -0.34
C GLN A 136 12.54 2.09 -1.14
N GLY A 137 12.45 3.15 -1.96
CA GLY A 137 11.27 3.44 -2.77
C GLY A 137 10.24 4.27 -2.01
N PRO A 138 9.01 4.41 -2.55
CA PRO A 138 7.97 5.22 -1.93
C PRO A 138 7.40 4.60 -0.66
N ASP A 139 6.74 5.43 0.15
CA ASP A 139 5.91 4.98 1.28
C ASP A 139 4.78 4.05 0.81
N VAL A 140 4.11 4.42 -0.30
CA VAL A 140 3.02 3.66 -0.92
C VAL A 140 3.17 3.69 -2.44
N LEU A 141 2.94 2.53 -3.08
CA LEU A 141 2.89 2.38 -4.53
C LEU A 141 1.53 1.84 -4.94
N TRP A 142 0.86 2.49 -5.89
CA TRP A 142 -0.34 1.94 -6.55
C TRP A 142 -0.05 1.75 -8.04
N LEU A 143 -0.18 0.52 -8.55
CA LEU A 143 -0.21 0.25 -9.98
C LEU A 143 -1.67 0.28 -10.43
N LEU A 144 -2.02 1.29 -11.24
CA LEU A 144 -3.38 1.56 -11.71
C LEU A 144 -3.69 0.75 -12.98
N THR A 145 -2.68 0.54 -13.83
CA THR A 145 -2.76 -0.28 -15.04
C THR A 145 -1.43 -1.02 -15.25
N ASP A 146 -1.34 -1.79 -16.34
CA ASP A 146 -0.12 -2.44 -16.83
C ASP A 146 1.02 -1.49 -17.22
N ARG A 147 0.76 -0.18 -17.26
CA ARG A 147 1.73 0.84 -17.70
C ARG A 147 1.73 2.10 -16.84
N LEU A 148 0.95 2.14 -15.76
CA LEU A 148 0.78 3.37 -14.98
C LEU A 148 0.80 3.10 -13.49
N GLY A 149 1.68 3.79 -12.77
CA GLY A 149 1.78 3.76 -11.32
C GLY A 149 1.71 5.15 -10.69
N LEU A 150 1.20 5.21 -9.46
CA LEU A 150 1.30 6.35 -8.55
C LEU A 150 2.38 6.05 -7.50
N ILE A 151 3.41 6.89 -7.47
CA ILE A 151 4.51 6.84 -6.51
C ILE A 151 4.16 7.83 -5.41
N ILE A 152 3.81 7.33 -4.23
CA ILE A 152 3.14 8.13 -3.20
C ILE A 152 4.04 8.29 -1.97
N GLU A 153 4.33 9.54 -1.63
CA GLU A 153 4.96 9.97 -0.38
C GLU A 153 3.90 10.57 0.56
N VAL A 154 3.89 10.19 1.84
CA VAL A 154 2.84 10.56 2.79
C VAL A 154 3.35 11.59 3.80
N LYS A 155 2.74 12.77 3.81
CA LYS A 155 2.99 13.83 4.81
C LYS A 155 1.77 14.04 5.71
N SER A 156 1.24 12.94 6.25
CA SER A 156 0.03 12.90 7.08
C SER A 156 0.12 13.72 8.37
N LYS A 157 1.32 13.89 8.95
CA LYS A 157 1.58 14.66 10.18
C LYS A 157 1.82 16.15 9.96
N LYS A 158 1.72 16.62 8.72
CA LYS A 158 2.02 18.01 8.39
C LYS A 158 0.87 18.94 8.74
N GLN A 159 1.19 20.07 9.36
CA GLN A 159 0.18 21.09 9.72
C GLN A 159 -0.40 21.75 8.47
N ALA A 160 -1.68 22.13 8.55
CA ALA A 160 -2.45 22.65 7.42
C ALA A 160 -1.82 23.87 6.70
N GLY A 161 -1.09 24.72 7.43
CA GLY A 161 -0.44 25.91 6.87
C GLY A 161 0.91 25.66 6.20
N ASN A 162 1.52 24.48 6.39
CA ASN A 162 2.89 24.22 5.99
C ASN A 162 2.95 23.76 4.53
N ALA A 163 3.85 24.37 3.76
CA ALA A 163 4.06 24.05 2.35
C ALA A 163 5.00 22.85 2.18
N LEU A 164 4.88 22.14 1.06
CA LEU A 164 5.86 21.13 0.63
C LEU A 164 7.25 21.77 0.50
N THR A 165 8.20 21.26 1.24
CA THR A 165 9.59 21.74 1.28
C THR A 165 10.41 21.15 0.15
N LYS A 166 11.58 21.74 -0.12
CA LYS A 166 12.55 21.22 -1.09
C LYS A 166 13.06 19.82 -0.72
N GLU A 167 13.23 19.54 0.57
CA GLU A 167 13.72 18.25 1.06
C GLU A 167 12.70 17.13 0.83
N GLU A 168 11.45 17.35 1.20
CA GLU A 168 10.35 16.39 0.95
C GLU A 168 10.10 16.19 -0.55
N HIS A 169 10.27 17.25 -1.34
CA HIS A 169 10.21 17.13 -2.79
C HIS A 169 11.35 16.29 -3.36
N GLY A 170 12.57 16.44 -2.81
CA GLY A 170 13.72 15.60 -3.16
C GLY A 170 13.49 14.12 -2.85
N GLN A 171 12.82 13.79 -1.73
CA GLN A 171 12.41 12.43 -1.40
C GLN A 171 11.50 11.84 -2.48
N LEU A 172 10.50 12.62 -2.91
CA LEU A 172 9.56 12.20 -3.95
C LEU A 172 10.25 11.96 -5.30
N LEU A 173 11.24 12.78 -5.66
CA LEU A 173 12.04 12.57 -6.88
C LEU A 173 12.87 11.27 -6.79
N ASN A 174 13.48 11.00 -5.64
CA ASN A 174 14.25 9.77 -5.42
C ASN A 174 13.36 8.52 -5.52
N ALA A 175 12.14 8.57 -4.97
CA ALA A 175 11.16 7.51 -5.12
C ALA A 175 10.76 7.30 -6.59
N GLY A 176 10.70 8.39 -7.37
CA GLY A 176 10.48 8.35 -8.82
C GLY A 176 11.59 7.63 -9.59
N GLU A 177 12.85 7.95 -9.31
CA GLU A 177 13.99 7.28 -9.94
C GLU A 177 14.05 5.79 -9.55
N TRP A 178 13.80 5.47 -8.28
CA TRP A 178 13.64 4.09 -7.84
C TRP A 178 12.54 3.35 -8.63
N PHE A 179 11.39 4.00 -8.85
CA PHE A 179 10.29 3.39 -9.61
C PHE A 179 10.69 3.13 -11.07
N LYS A 180 11.38 4.06 -11.73
CA LYS A 180 11.88 3.86 -13.11
C LYS A 180 12.84 2.68 -13.21
N GLU A 181 13.69 2.48 -12.21
CA GLU A 181 14.61 1.35 -12.17
C GLU A 181 13.85 0.02 -12.01
N LYS A 182 12.88 -0.05 -11.10
CA LYS A 182 12.14 -1.28 -10.80
C LYS A 182 11.03 -1.59 -11.81
N TYR A 183 10.50 -0.58 -12.49
CA TYR A 183 9.38 -0.66 -13.42
C TYR A 183 9.67 0.06 -14.75
N PRO A 184 10.70 -0.35 -15.52
CA PRO A 184 11.16 0.39 -16.70
C PRO A 184 10.12 0.48 -17.84
N ALA A 185 9.13 -0.42 -17.85
CA ALA A 185 8.04 -0.42 -18.83
C ALA A 185 6.82 0.43 -18.40
N HIS A 186 6.83 1.02 -17.20
CA HIS A 186 5.71 1.79 -16.65
C HIS A 186 6.02 3.29 -16.65
N SER A 187 4.97 4.09 -16.80
CA SER A 187 4.97 5.51 -16.51
C SER A 187 4.59 5.73 -15.04
N GLY A 188 5.27 6.66 -14.39
CA GLY A 188 5.05 6.98 -12.98
C GLY A 188 4.54 8.41 -12.79
N ILE A 189 3.54 8.58 -11.92
CA ILE A 189 3.10 9.91 -11.45
C ILE A 189 3.56 10.06 -10.01
N LEU A 190 4.30 11.14 -9.74
CA LEU A 190 4.75 11.50 -8.41
C LEU A 190 3.60 12.15 -7.64
N VAL A 191 3.23 11.57 -6.51
CA VAL A 191 2.13 12.01 -5.67
C VAL A 191 2.61 12.23 -4.25
N CYS A 192 2.20 13.33 -3.63
CA CYS A 192 2.36 13.55 -2.20
C CYS A 192 0.99 13.67 -1.54
N VAL A 193 0.72 12.84 -0.53
CA VAL A 193 -0.43 13.07 0.35
C VAL A 193 -0.07 14.21 1.28
N HIS A 194 -0.78 15.33 1.17
CA HIS A 194 -0.38 16.58 1.79
C HIS A 194 -1.61 17.42 2.20
N PRO A 195 -1.57 18.20 3.29
CA PRO A 195 -2.74 18.99 3.71
C PRO A 195 -3.17 20.09 2.72
N ASN A 196 -2.28 20.56 1.86
CA ASN A 196 -2.53 21.65 0.92
C ASN A 196 -1.73 21.46 -0.37
N THR A 197 -1.95 22.33 -1.35
CA THR A 197 -1.23 22.32 -2.63
C THR A 197 -0.04 23.27 -2.67
N ARG A 198 0.39 23.83 -1.55
CA ARG A 198 1.44 24.86 -1.52
C ARG A 198 2.82 24.20 -1.50
N ALA A 199 3.74 24.71 -2.31
CA ALA A 199 5.15 24.33 -2.32
C ALA A 199 6.05 25.55 -2.09
N THR A 200 7.20 25.35 -1.44
CA THR A 200 8.18 26.43 -1.25
C THR A 200 8.75 26.92 -2.57
N ARG A 201 9.14 28.19 -2.66
CA ARG A 201 9.65 28.83 -3.89
C ARG A 201 10.84 28.09 -4.52
N ASN A 202 11.69 27.48 -3.68
CA ASN A 202 12.88 26.72 -4.09
C ASN A 202 12.59 25.28 -4.49
N THR A 203 11.32 24.85 -4.44
CA THR A 203 10.89 23.55 -4.96
C THR A 203 10.87 23.63 -6.50
N PRO A 204 11.54 22.71 -7.22
CA PRO A 204 11.49 22.62 -8.68
C PRO A 204 10.04 22.61 -9.19
N ALA A 205 9.82 23.18 -10.37
CA ALA A 205 8.55 22.95 -11.08
C ALA A 205 8.58 21.51 -11.61
N SER A 206 8.22 20.55 -10.77
CA SER A 206 8.02 19.17 -11.22
C SER A 206 6.53 18.92 -11.44
N ASP A 207 6.21 17.91 -12.24
CA ASP A 207 4.85 17.41 -12.46
C ASP A 207 4.25 16.66 -11.25
N SER A 208 4.85 16.77 -10.07
CA SER A 208 4.33 16.19 -8.83
C SER A 208 2.94 16.73 -8.50
N LYS A 209 2.06 15.84 -8.05
CA LYS A 209 0.69 16.14 -7.66
C LYS A 209 0.50 15.98 -6.15
N ALA A 210 -0.39 16.78 -5.59
CA ALA A 210 -0.92 16.60 -4.26
C ALA A 210 -2.20 15.73 -4.33
N LEU A 211 -2.28 14.73 -3.46
CA LEU A 211 -3.56 14.20 -3.00
C LEU A 211 -3.87 14.92 -1.68
N THR A 212 -4.71 15.95 -1.73
CA THR A 212 -5.04 16.71 -0.52
C THR A 212 -5.94 15.90 0.41
N PHE A 213 -6.01 16.26 1.70
CA PHE A 213 -6.96 15.60 2.61
C PHE A 213 -8.41 15.79 2.16
N ASP A 214 -8.77 16.93 1.60
CA ASP A 214 -10.09 17.16 1.01
C ASP A 214 -10.33 16.20 -0.17
N LYS A 215 -9.36 16.07 -1.08
CA LYS A 215 -9.47 15.12 -2.21
C LYS A 215 -9.45 13.66 -1.78
N LEU A 216 -8.74 13.32 -0.71
CA LEU A 216 -8.79 11.98 -0.12
C LEU A 216 -10.16 11.69 0.50
N ASN A 217 -10.78 12.68 1.16
CA ASN A 217 -12.14 12.55 1.70
C ASN A 217 -13.18 12.39 0.59
N GLU A 218 -13.06 13.15 -0.50
CA GLU A 218 -13.87 12.97 -1.71
C GLU A 218 -13.69 11.55 -2.27
N LEU A 219 -12.45 11.08 -2.42
CA LEU A 219 -12.15 9.73 -2.91
C LEU A 219 -12.77 8.64 -2.03
N VAL A 220 -12.66 8.79 -0.70
CA VAL A 220 -13.27 7.88 0.28
C VAL A 220 -14.80 7.90 0.15
N SER A 221 -15.40 9.07 -0.05
CA SER A 221 -16.84 9.20 -0.28
C SER A 221 -17.28 8.46 -1.54
N ASP A 222 -16.64 8.71 -2.68
CA ASP A 222 -16.99 8.06 -3.96
C ASP A 222 -16.77 6.55 -3.90
N THR A 223 -15.70 6.11 -3.25
CA THR A 223 -15.44 4.68 -3.00
C THR A 223 -16.56 4.07 -2.16
N ARG A 224 -16.98 4.74 -1.08
CA ARG A 224 -18.08 4.27 -0.22
C ARG A 224 -19.38 4.10 -1.00
N HIS A 225 -19.73 5.08 -1.85
CA HIS A 225 -20.93 5.01 -2.67
C HIS A 225 -20.90 3.80 -3.61
N LEU A 226 -19.78 3.59 -4.31
CA LEU A 226 -19.59 2.41 -5.16
C LEU A 226 -19.77 1.11 -4.36
N LEU A 227 -19.12 1.00 -3.20
CA LEU A 227 -19.23 -0.21 -2.39
C LEU A 227 -20.64 -0.46 -1.86
N GLN A 228 -21.36 0.59 -1.46
CA GLN A 228 -22.75 0.49 -1.01
C GLN A 228 -23.67 -0.01 -2.13
N GLU A 229 -23.51 0.52 -3.34
CA GLU A 229 -24.24 0.08 -4.55
C GLU A 229 -23.97 -1.39 -4.89
N LEU A 230 -22.70 -1.82 -4.84
CA LEU A 230 -22.32 -3.21 -5.09
C LEU A 230 -22.81 -4.14 -3.98
N CYS A 231 -22.81 -3.68 -2.72
CA CYS A 231 -23.26 -4.48 -1.59
C CYS A 231 -24.78 -4.60 -1.49
N SER A 232 -25.55 -3.65 -2.01
CA SER A 232 -27.01 -3.64 -1.90
C SER A 232 -27.70 -4.71 -2.75
N HIS A 233 -27.04 -5.21 -3.81
CA HIS A 233 -27.63 -6.16 -4.74
C HIS A 233 -27.05 -7.55 -4.53
N ALA A 234 -27.87 -8.57 -4.20
CA ALA A 234 -27.48 -9.98 -4.08
C ALA A 234 -27.15 -10.64 -5.44
N LEU A 235 -26.20 -10.06 -6.20
CA LEU A 235 -25.78 -10.57 -7.50
C LEU A 235 -24.76 -11.72 -7.38
N PRO A 236 -24.83 -12.73 -8.27
CA PRO A 236 -23.74 -13.68 -8.50
C PRO A 236 -22.46 -12.95 -8.93
N HIS A 237 -21.30 -13.57 -8.68
CA HIS A 237 -19.99 -12.98 -8.93
C HIS A 237 -19.83 -12.36 -10.33
N ALA A 238 -20.13 -13.11 -11.39
CA ALA A 238 -19.99 -12.64 -12.76
C ALA A 238 -20.87 -11.41 -13.08
N GLN A 239 -22.07 -11.34 -12.49
CA GLN A 239 -22.97 -10.20 -12.66
C GLN A 239 -22.52 -8.99 -11.83
N LEU A 240 -21.90 -9.24 -10.67
CA LEU A 240 -21.35 -8.19 -9.82
C LEU A 240 -20.16 -7.49 -10.49
N GLU A 241 -19.30 -8.24 -11.19
CA GLU A 241 -18.20 -7.68 -11.98
C GLU A 241 -18.71 -6.76 -13.10
N ILE A 242 -19.69 -7.22 -13.88
CA ILE A 242 -20.33 -6.40 -14.93
C ILE A 242 -20.94 -5.12 -14.34
N ARG A 243 -21.63 -5.24 -13.19
CA ARG A 243 -22.24 -4.09 -12.51
C ARG A 243 -21.18 -3.12 -11.98
N CYS A 244 -20.07 -3.63 -11.46
CA CYS A 244 -18.94 -2.81 -11.01
C CYS A 244 -18.34 -2.03 -12.17
N GLU A 245 -18.10 -2.68 -13.31
CA GLU A 245 -17.60 -2.03 -14.52
C GLU A 245 -18.52 -0.89 -14.99
N GLN A 246 -19.84 -1.12 -15.04
CA GLN A 246 -20.83 -0.09 -15.39
C GLN A 246 -20.80 1.11 -14.43
N SER A 247 -20.70 0.84 -13.13
CA SER A 247 -20.66 1.88 -12.10
C SER A 247 -19.38 2.71 -12.22
N LEU A 248 -18.23 2.03 -12.44
CA LEU A 248 -16.93 2.66 -12.67
C LEU A 248 -16.95 3.61 -13.87
N GLN A 249 -17.58 3.22 -14.98
CA GLN A 249 -17.69 4.05 -16.19
C GLN A 249 -18.34 5.42 -15.93
N SER A 250 -19.32 5.47 -15.02
CA SER A 250 -19.99 6.71 -14.62
C SER A 250 -19.28 7.49 -13.51
N SER A 251 -18.27 6.88 -12.86
CA SER A 251 -17.54 7.45 -11.73
C SER A 251 -16.25 8.19 -12.11
N HIS A 252 -15.62 8.85 -11.14
CA HIS A 252 -14.25 9.37 -11.25
C HIS A 252 -13.16 8.36 -10.86
N LEU A 253 -13.52 7.13 -10.48
CA LEU A 253 -12.60 6.14 -9.89
C LEU A 253 -11.75 5.39 -10.92
N GLN A 254 -12.07 5.48 -12.21
CA GLN A 254 -11.25 4.92 -13.29
C GLN A 254 -9.89 5.64 -13.38
N PRO A 255 -8.79 4.94 -13.73
CA PRO A 255 -7.43 5.48 -13.66
C PRO A 255 -7.23 6.90 -14.22
N GLN A 256 -7.71 7.16 -15.44
CA GLN A 256 -7.53 8.49 -16.06
C GLN A 256 -8.35 9.58 -15.37
N LYS A 257 -9.62 9.30 -15.05
CA LYS A 257 -10.49 10.25 -14.35
C LYS A 257 -10.02 10.48 -12.92
N PHE A 258 -9.48 9.44 -12.27
CA PHE A 258 -8.92 9.51 -10.93
C PHE A 258 -7.82 10.55 -10.87
N ILE A 259 -6.87 10.48 -11.80
CA ILE A 259 -5.73 11.41 -11.87
C ILE A 259 -6.21 12.84 -12.09
N GLN A 260 -7.21 13.04 -12.94
CA GLN A 260 -7.74 14.37 -13.24
C GLN A 260 -8.55 14.96 -12.08
N HIS A 261 -9.27 14.12 -11.34
CA HIS A 261 -10.24 14.57 -10.34
C HIS A 261 -9.65 14.70 -8.93
N TYR A 262 -8.81 13.74 -8.51
CA TYR A 262 -8.29 13.66 -7.14
C TYR A 262 -6.88 14.20 -6.97
N LEU A 263 -6.10 14.29 -8.06
CA LEU A 263 -4.70 14.74 -7.99
C LEU A 263 -4.56 16.18 -8.50
N VAL A 264 -4.12 17.07 -7.62
CA VAL A 264 -4.02 18.51 -7.88
C VAL A 264 -2.57 18.92 -8.02
N PRO A 265 -2.15 19.74 -9.00
CA PRO A 265 -0.77 20.21 -9.07
C PRO A 265 -0.39 21.04 -7.84
N PHE A 266 0.86 20.90 -7.39
CA PHE A 266 1.42 21.85 -6.41
C PHE A 266 1.60 23.24 -7.04
N GLN A 267 1.35 24.26 -6.24
CA GLN A 267 1.47 25.68 -6.59
C GLN A 267 2.60 26.27 -5.75
N LYS A 268 3.53 26.97 -6.41
CA LYS A 268 4.58 27.70 -5.71
C LYS A 268 3.96 28.90 -5.01
N ILE A 269 4.25 29.03 -3.73
CA ILE A 269 3.95 30.28 -3.01
C ILE A 269 4.98 31.33 -3.46
N GLU A 270 4.51 32.56 -3.69
CA GLU A 270 5.35 33.73 -3.98
C GLU A 270 6.35 34.05 -2.85
#